data_AF-A0A381X5K5-F1
#
_entry.id   AF-A0A381X5K5-F1
#
_cell.length_a   1.000
_cell.length_b   1.000
_cell.length_c   1.000
_cell.angle_alpha   90.00
_cell.angle_beta   90.00
_cell.angle_gamma   90.00
#
_symmetry.space_group_name_H-M   'P 1'
#
loop_
_entity.id
_entity.type
_entity.pdbx_description
1 polymer ?
#
loop_
_entity_poly.entity_id
_entity_poly.type
_entity_poly.pdbx_seq_one_letter_code
_entity_poly.pdbx_strand_id
1 'polypeptide(L)'
;MDLDPDDLESRPMGSGGEDIIMGKQSRNVFPYSIECKNQEAVNVWKAYEQATDNCKGYEPLVVIKRNRVKPLVLCDAEYFVRLHNQDEDI
;
A
#
# COMPACT_ATOMS: atom_id res chain seq x y z
N MET A 1 -9.98 -12.87 0.56
CA MET A 1 -10.49 -11.59 0.02
C MET A 1 -11.07 -11.91 -1.34
N ASP A 2 -12.33 -11.55 -1.54
CA ASP A 2 -13.05 -11.69 -2.82
C ASP A 2 -13.23 -10.27 -3.34
N LEU A 3 -12.25 -9.78 -4.09
CA LEU A 3 -12.21 -8.43 -4.63
C LEU A 3 -12.67 -8.46 -6.08
N ASP A 4 -13.57 -7.54 -6.43
CA ASP A 4 -14.00 -7.36 -7.82
C ASP A 4 -12.85 -6.72 -8.63
N PRO A 5 -12.33 -7.38 -9.68
CA PRO A 5 -11.30 -6.80 -10.55
C PRO A 5 -11.73 -5.48 -11.20
N ASP A 6 -13.03 -5.28 -11.43
CA ASP A 6 -13.55 -4.04 -12.02
C ASP A 6 -13.47 -2.86 -11.03
N ASP A 7 -13.28 -3.14 -9.74
CA ASP A 7 -13.10 -2.14 -8.67
C ASP A 7 -11.62 -1.79 -8.43
N LEU A 8 -10.70 -2.34 -9.24
CA LEU A 8 -9.25 -2.18 -9.12
C LEU A 8 -8.63 -1.69 -10.45
N GLU A 9 -7.95 -0.54 -10.42
CA GLU A 9 -7.25 0.00 -11.57
C GLU A 9 -5.80 0.33 -11.22
N SER A 10 -4.85 -0.19 -12.01
CA SER A 10 -3.44 0.16 -11.89
C SER A 10 -3.12 1.43 -12.68
N ARG A 11 -2.33 2.33 -12.11
CA ARG A 11 -1.87 3.53 -12.80
C ARG A 11 -0.47 3.34 -13.39
N PRO A 12 -0.20 3.95 -14.55
CA PRO A 12 1.14 3.93 -15.12
C PRO A 12 2.09 4.77 -14.27
N MET A 13 3.36 4.35 -14.25
CA MET A 13 4.44 5.04 -13.55
C MET A 13 4.53 6.52 -13.97
N GLY A 14 4.68 7.41 -12.99
CA GLY A 14 4.73 8.85 -13.22
C GLY A 14 3.37 9.55 -13.16
N SER A 15 2.29 8.81 -12.94
CA SER A 15 0.99 9.38 -12.60
C SER A 15 1.00 9.93 -11.17
N GLY A 16 0.43 11.11 -10.95
CA GLY A 16 0.30 11.68 -9.59
C GLY A 16 -0.86 11.05 -8.83
N GLY A 17 -0.67 10.68 -7.56
CA GLY A 17 -1.63 9.98 -6.71
C GLY A 17 -1.20 8.52 -6.44
N GLU A 18 -2.13 7.72 -5.96
CA GLU A 18 -1.92 6.31 -5.61
C GLU A 18 -1.67 5.45 -6.85
N ASP A 19 -0.83 4.42 -6.74
CA ASP A 19 -0.51 3.54 -7.86
C ASP A 19 -1.65 2.57 -8.19
N ILE A 20 -2.46 2.20 -7.19
CA ILE A 20 -3.66 1.38 -7.34
C ILE A 20 -4.88 2.20 -6.91
N ILE A 21 -5.77 2.47 -7.85
CA ILE A 21 -7.09 3.02 -7.57
C ILE A 21 -7.98 1.85 -7.17
N MET A 22 -8.59 1.97 -6.01
CA MET A 22 -9.56 1.01 -5.50
C MET A 22 -10.87 1.74 -5.23
N GLY A 23 -11.98 1.20 -5.71
CA GLY A 23 -13.28 1.70 -5.34
C GLY A 23 -13.73 1.23 -3.96
N LYS A 24 -14.97 1.59 -3.62
CA LYS A 24 -15.43 1.62 -2.23
C LYS A 24 -15.49 0.24 -1.60
N GLN A 25 -15.88 -0.78 -2.36
CA GLN A 25 -16.01 -2.14 -1.84
C GLN A 25 -14.64 -2.72 -1.51
N SER A 26 -13.67 -2.53 -2.40
CA SER A 26 -12.28 -2.95 -2.19
C SER A 26 -11.63 -2.23 -1.01
N ARG A 27 -11.88 -0.93 -0.85
CA ARG A 27 -11.36 -0.15 0.29
C ARG A 27 -11.89 -0.62 1.64
N ASN A 28 -13.12 -1.14 1.71
CA ASN A 28 -13.68 -1.63 2.97
C ASN A 28 -12.94 -2.87 3.49
N VAL A 29 -12.39 -3.70 2.60
CA VAL A 29 -11.67 -4.92 2.97
C VAL A 29 -10.15 -4.73 2.95
N PHE A 30 -9.66 -3.78 2.14
CA PHE A 30 -8.25 -3.46 1.99
C PHE A 30 -8.05 -1.94 2.09
N PRO A 31 -8.06 -1.37 3.31
CA PRO A 31 -8.12 0.08 3.55
C PRO A 31 -6.74 0.76 3.44
N TYR A 32 -5.96 0.37 2.43
CA TYR A 32 -4.60 0.87 2.22
C TYR A 32 -4.52 1.79 1.01
N SER A 33 -3.62 2.76 1.06
CA SER A 33 -3.14 3.48 -0.09
C SER A 33 -1.82 2.88 -0.56
N ILE A 34 -1.76 2.44 -1.82
CA ILE A 34 -0.65 1.62 -2.30
C ILE A 34 0.29 2.44 -3.19
N GLU A 35 1.58 2.40 -2.85
CA GLU A 35 2.70 2.84 -3.68
C GLU A 35 3.60 1.64 -3.99
N CYS A 36 4.03 1.49 -5.24
CA CYS A 36 4.85 0.39 -5.72
C CYS A 36 6.23 0.88 -6.15
N LYS A 37 7.30 0.32 -5.58
CA LYS A 37 8.68 0.56 -6.01
C LYS A 37 9.32 -0.72 -6.54
N ASN A 38 9.78 -0.68 -7.79
CA ASN A 38 10.59 -1.74 -8.39
C ASN A 38 11.97 -1.19 -8.80
N GLN A 39 12.89 -1.09 -7.83
CA GLN A 39 14.22 -0.53 -8.02
C GLN A 39 15.22 -1.33 -7.18
N GLU A 40 16.44 -1.55 -7.68
CA GLU A 40 17.49 -2.29 -6.95
C GLU A 40 17.92 -1.58 -5.65
N ALA A 41 17.91 -0.25 -5.65
CA ALA A 41 18.10 0.58 -4.47
C ALA A 41 16.87 1.49 -4.30
N VAL A 42 16.17 1.34 -3.18
CA VAL A 42 14.98 2.13 -2.83
C VAL A 42 15.30 3.00 -1.63
N ASN A 43 14.99 4.31 -1.72
CA ASN A 43 14.93 5.18 -0.57
C ASN A 43 13.56 5.00 0.11
N VAL A 44 13.54 4.21 1.19
CA VAL A 44 12.32 3.83 1.90
C VAL A 44 11.58 5.03 2.51
N TRP A 45 12.32 6.04 2.99
CA TRP A 45 11.74 7.24 3.58
C TRP A 45 10.98 8.07 2.54
N LYS A 46 11.62 8.32 1.39
CA LYS A 46 10.98 9.06 0.29
C LYS A 46 9.81 8.30 -0.30
N ALA A 47 9.92 6.97 -0.41
CA ALA A 47 8.80 6.15 -0.91
C ALA A 47 7.61 6.20 0.05
N TYR A 48 7.85 6.17 1.36
CA TYR A 48 6.80 6.25 2.36
C TYR A 48 6.18 7.65 2.47
N GLU A 49 6.98 8.71 2.34
CA GLU A 49 6.51 10.10 2.23
C GLU A 49 5.55 10.25 1.04
N GLN A 50 5.95 9.76 -0.14
CA GLN A 50 5.10 9.78 -1.33
C GLN A 50 3.78 9.00 -1.13
N ALA A 51 3.84 7.83 -0.48
CA ALA A 51 2.64 7.06 -0.17
C ALA A 51 1.71 7.83 0.79
N THR A 52 2.28 8.49 1.80
CA THR A 52 1.56 9.30 2.79
C THR A 52 0.89 10.51 2.15
N ASP A 53 1.61 11.25 1.30
CA ASP A 53 1.07 12.43 0.60
C ASP A 53 -0.10 12.06 -0.32
N ASN A 54 -0.04 10.86 -0.90
CA ASN A 54 -1.06 10.35 -1.81
C ASN A 54 -2.19 9.57 -1.10
N CYS A 55 -2.11 9.34 0.22
CA CYS A 55 -2.95 8.33 0.87
C CYS A 55 -4.43 8.68 1.00
N LYS A 56 -4.80 9.96 0.82
CA LYS A 56 -6.20 10.44 0.85
C LYS A 56 -7.00 9.95 2.07
N GLY A 57 -6.33 9.76 3.22
CA GLY A 57 -6.93 9.31 4.47
C GLY A 57 -6.95 7.80 4.70
N TYR A 58 -6.42 6.99 3.79
CA TYR A 58 -6.19 5.56 3.97
C TYR A 58 -4.80 5.28 4.56
N GLU A 59 -4.57 4.07 5.07
CA GLU A 59 -3.28 3.69 5.63
C GLU A 59 -2.22 3.57 4.50
N PRO A 60 -1.12 4.33 4.52
CA PRO A 60 -0.10 4.24 3.48
C PRO A 60 0.64 2.90 3.53
N LEU A 61 0.84 2.30 2.36
CA LEU A 61 1.48 1.00 2.20
C LEU A 61 2.40 1.03 0.98
N VAL A 62 3.68 0.72 1.19
CA VAL A 62 4.64 0.64 0.08
C VAL A 62 4.98 -0.81 -0.22
N VAL A 63 4.72 -1.25 -1.44
CA VAL A 63 5.16 -2.55 -1.97
C VAL A 63 6.51 -2.37 -2.64
N ILE A 64 7.55 -2.99 -2.09
CA ILE A 64 8.93 -2.87 -2.55
C ILE A 64 9.36 -4.18 -3.22
N LYS A 65 9.89 -4.09 -4.43
CA LYS A 65 10.41 -5.23 -5.18
C LYS A 65 11.78 -4.92 -5.79
N ARG A 66 12.61 -5.95 -5.85
CA ARG A 66 13.87 -6.00 -6.61
C ARG A 66 13.83 -7.17 -7.59
N ASN A 67 14.67 -7.16 -8.61
CA ASN A 67 14.69 -8.27 -9.55
C ASN A 67 15.07 -9.57 -8.84
N ARG A 68 14.30 -10.65 -9.10
CA ARG A 68 14.51 -11.99 -8.53
C ARG A 68 14.43 -12.08 -7.00
N VAL A 69 13.89 -11.06 -6.34
CA VAL A 69 13.63 -11.06 -4.89
C VAL A 69 12.13 -11.06 -4.64
N LYS A 70 11.70 -11.68 -3.54
CA LYS A 70 10.31 -11.62 -3.09
C LYS A 70 9.93 -10.17 -2.77
N PRO A 71 8.72 -9.71 -3.14
CA PRO A 71 8.23 -8.41 -2.70
C PRO A 71 8.19 -8.31 -1.18
N LEU A 72 8.48 -7.13 -0.65
CA LEU A 72 8.32 -6.76 0.75
C LEU A 72 7.32 -5.63 0.86
N VAL A 73 6.76 -5.46 2.05
CA VAL A 73 5.83 -4.38 2.37
C VAL A 73 6.44 -3.51 3.47
N LEU A 74 6.34 -2.20 3.28
CA LEU A 74 6.68 -1.19 4.27
C LEU A 74 5.39 -0.50 4.72
N CYS A 75 5.19 -0.43 6.04
CA CYS A 75 4.12 0.28 6.72
C CYS A 75 4.67 0.93 7.99
N ASP A 76 3.89 1.80 8.61
CA ASP A 76 4.23 2.35 9.92
C ASP A 76 4.37 1.25 10.98
N ALA A 77 5.36 1.41 11.87
CA ALA A 77 5.65 0.42 12.89
C ALA A 77 4.56 0.37 13.97
N GLU A 78 3.97 1.50 14.36
CA GLU A 78 2.87 1.50 15.32
C GLU A 78 1.62 0.88 14.71
N TYR A 79 1.34 1.17 13.44
CA TYR A 79 0.28 0.49 12.68
C TYR A 79 0.48 -1.03 12.68
N PHE A 80 1.68 -1.51 12.35
CA PHE A 80 2.00 -2.93 12.37
C PHE A 80 1.80 -3.57 13.75
N VAL A 81 2.24 -2.90 14.81
CA VAL A 81 2.05 -3.38 16.19
C VAL A 81 0.56 -3.41 16.56
N ARG A 82 -0.21 -2.37 16.20
CA ARG A 82 -1.67 -2.33 16.45
C ARG A 82 -2.39 -3.52 15.84
N LEU A 83 -1.98 -3.99 14.65
CA LEU A 83 -2.57 -5.17 14.02
C LEU A 83 -2.46 -6.44 14.86
N HIS A 84 -1.42 -6.57 15.69
CA HIS A 84 -1.20 -7.74 16.54
C HIS A 84 -1.75 -7.57 17.97
N ASN A 85 -2.10 -6.35 18.34
CA ASN A 85 -2.75 -6.05 19.62
C ASN A 85 -4.28 -6.16 19.55
N GLN A 86 -4.84 -6.36 18.35
CA GLN A 86 -6.28 -6.55 18.15
C GLN A 86 -6.76 -8.00 18.39
N ASP A 87 -5.89 -8.87 18.93
CA ASP A 87 -6.22 -10.24 19.34
C ASP A 87 -7.08 -10.35 20.62
N GLU A 88 -7.74 -9.28 21.08
CA GLU A 88 -8.68 -9.38 22.21
C GLU A 88 -10.17 -9.46 21.87
N ASP A 89 -10.65 -9.18 20.64
CA ASP A 89 -12.08 -9.38 20.31
C ASP A 89 -12.33 -9.47 18.80
N ILE A 90 -12.31 -10.69 18.23
CA ILE A 90 -13.08 -11.09 17.04
C ILE A 90 -13.71 -12.46 17.29
#